data_AF-A0A371HPE4-F1
#
_entry.id   AF-A0A371HPE4-F1
#
_cell.length_a   1.000
_cell.length_b   1.000
_cell.length_c   1.000
_cell.angle_alpha   90.00
_cell.angle_beta   90.00
_cell.angle_gamma   90.00
#
_symmetry.space_group_name_H-M   'P 1'
#
loop_
_entity.id
_entity.type
_entity.pdbx_description
1 polymer ?
#
loop_
_entity_poly.entity_id
_entity_poly.type
_entity_poly.pdbx_seq_one_letter_code
_entity_poly.pdbx_strand_id
1 'polypeptide(L)'
;MEVGTPISSSVGYGKPPWIFKGRQVQQIHLAWYQLHLVKAEKARACIPKELRLVEAFGYTLGGFFLANYEDSPAGAFDELVVIAGLVWSRHTSCAYVLILSSS
;
A
#
# COMPACT_ATOMS: atom_id res chain seq x y z
N MET A 1 -18.63 13.71 -36.73
CA MET A 1 -19.26 12.60 -35.97
C MET A 1 -18.17 11.58 -35.74
N GLU A 2 -17.43 11.70 -34.65
CA GLU A 2 -16.49 10.67 -34.25
C GLU A 2 -17.23 9.74 -33.29
N VAL A 3 -17.37 8.49 -33.72
CA VAL A 3 -18.09 7.43 -33.04
C VAL A 3 -17.41 7.17 -31.70
N GLY A 4 -18.11 7.50 -30.62
CA GLY A 4 -17.68 7.17 -29.26
C GLY A 4 -17.49 5.66 -29.13
N THR A 5 -16.26 5.25 -28.90
CA THR A 5 -15.90 3.86 -28.61
C THR A 5 -16.63 3.41 -27.35
N PRO A 6 -17.31 2.25 -27.34
CA PRO A 6 -18.08 1.82 -26.20
C PRO A 6 -17.13 1.47 -25.05
N ILE A 7 -17.34 2.13 -23.91
CA ILE A 7 -16.69 1.81 -22.63
C ILE A 7 -17.15 0.43 -22.18
N SER A 8 -16.39 -0.59 -22.60
CA SER A 8 -16.51 -1.97 -22.15
C SER A 8 -16.14 -2.06 -20.67
N SER A 9 -17.16 -2.27 -19.85
CA SER A 9 -17.14 -2.36 -18.39
C SER A 9 -16.46 -3.61 -17.81
N SER A 10 -15.28 -4.00 -18.31
CA SER A 10 -14.58 -5.21 -17.81
C SER A 10 -13.08 -5.29 -18.10
N VAL A 11 -12.37 -4.18 -18.27
CA VAL A 11 -10.91 -4.22 -18.43
C VAL A 11 -10.30 -3.90 -17.08
N GLY A 12 -9.61 -4.88 -16.48
CA GLY A 12 -8.76 -4.64 -15.31
C GLY A 12 -7.66 -3.61 -15.62
N TYR A 13 -6.65 -3.51 -14.75
CA TYR A 13 -5.51 -2.63 -15.01
C TYR A 13 -4.98 -2.82 -16.45
N GLY A 14 -4.88 -1.73 -17.22
CA GLY A 14 -4.46 -1.76 -18.64
C GLY A 14 -3.08 -2.40 -18.87
N LYS A 15 -2.50 -2.27 -20.07
CA LYS A 15 -1.16 -2.86 -20.31
C LYS A 15 -0.08 -2.10 -19.51
N PRO A 16 0.83 -2.79 -18.79
CA PRO A 16 1.92 -2.15 -18.05
C PRO A 16 2.91 -1.46 -19.01
N PRO A 17 3.70 -0.46 -18.56
CA PRO A 17 3.86 -0.02 -17.17
C PRO A 17 2.71 0.88 -16.67
N TRP A 18 2.25 0.60 -15.44
CA TRP A 18 1.24 1.41 -14.76
C TRP A 18 1.90 2.59 -14.07
N ILE A 19 1.47 3.79 -14.44
CA ILE A 19 1.96 5.03 -13.85
C ILE A 19 0.85 5.57 -12.96
N PHE A 20 1.14 5.71 -11.67
CA PHE A 20 0.26 6.31 -10.69
C PHE A 20 0.77 7.73 -10.41
N LYS A 21 -0.02 8.73 -10.75
CA LYS A 21 0.26 10.14 -10.49
C LYS A 21 -0.74 10.65 -9.46
N GLY A 22 -0.23 11.31 -8.44
CA GLY A 22 -1.05 11.77 -7.34
C GLY A 22 -0.24 12.58 -6.35
N ARG A 23 -0.93 13.22 -5.42
CA ARG A 23 -0.31 13.76 -4.22
C ARG A 23 -0.42 12.69 -3.15
N GLN A 24 0.72 12.19 -2.67
CA GLN A 24 0.74 11.64 -1.32
C GLN A 24 0.15 12.74 -0.44
N VAL A 25 -0.93 12.47 0.32
CA VAL A 25 -1.55 13.47 1.19
C VAL A 25 -0.60 13.65 2.39
N GLN A 26 0.44 14.39 2.09
CA GLN A 26 1.65 14.75 2.81
C GLN A 26 2.14 16.14 2.30
N GLN A 27 1.47 16.68 1.29
CA GLN A 27 1.66 18.03 0.76
C GLN A 27 0.69 19.00 1.45
N ILE A 28 0.92 19.22 2.74
CA ILE A 28 1.02 20.52 3.40
C ILE A 28 1.53 20.20 4.81
N HIS A 29 2.81 20.50 5.01
CA HIS A 29 3.64 20.38 6.20
C HIS A 29 4.37 19.09 6.56
N LEU A 30 3.83 17.89 6.45
CA LEU A 30 4.62 16.73 6.84
C LEU A 30 4.21 15.48 6.10
N ALA A 31 5.22 14.85 5.54
CA ALA A 31 5.13 13.49 5.10
C ALA A 31 4.93 12.51 6.26
N TRP A 32 3.69 12.33 6.76
CA TRP A 32 3.38 11.41 7.86
C TRP A 32 3.40 9.95 7.39
N TYR A 33 4.60 9.42 7.15
CA TYR A 33 4.82 8.01 7.41
C TYR A 33 4.76 7.85 8.91
N GLN A 34 3.59 7.51 9.44
CA GLN A 34 3.48 7.24 10.87
C GLN A 34 3.97 5.83 11.10
N LEU A 35 5.29 5.69 11.23
CA LEU A 35 5.89 4.47 11.71
C LEU A 35 5.53 4.31 13.18
N HIS A 36 5.04 3.14 13.55
CA HIS A 36 4.62 2.84 14.90
C HIS A 36 5.13 1.47 15.33
N LEU A 37 5.49 1.35 16.61
CA LEU A 37 5.85 0.06 17.19
C LEU A 37 4.56 -0.75 17.42
N VAL A 38 4.43 -1.82 16.65
CA VAL A 38 3.31 -2.76 16.75
C VAL A 38 3.77 -3.95 17.59
N LYS A 39 2.95 -4.41 18.54
CA LYS A 39 3.25 -5.63 19.29
C LYS A 39 3.39 -6.80 18.32
N ALA A 40 4.50 -7.53 18.43
CA ALA A 40 4.83 -8.60 17.51
C ALA A 40 3.75 -9.69 17.47
N GLU A 41 3.12 -10.00 18.60
CA GLU A 41 1.98 -10.93 18.68
C GLU A 41 0.83 -10.52 17.74
N LYS A 42 0.49 -9.23 17.69
CA LYS A 42 -0.58 -8.70 16.83
C LYS A 42 -0.16 -8.70 15.36
N ALA A 43 1.07 -8.28 15.07
CA ALA A 43 1.62 -8.34 13.72
C ALA A 43 1.65 -9.78 13.19
N ARG A 44 2.00 -10.76 14.04
CA ARG A 44 2.08 -12.17 13.70
C ARG A 44 0.71 -12.80 13.40
N ALA A 45 -0.38 -12.27 13.94
CA ALA A 45 -1.72 -12.70 13.59
C ALA A 45 -2.10 -12.32 12.14
N CYS A 46 -1.53 -11.22 11.62
CA CYS A 46 -1.80 -10.72 10.27
C CYS A 46 -0.79 -11.21 9.21
N ILE A 47 0.41 -11.60 9.63
CA ILE A 47 1.52 -11.97 8.75
C ILE A 47 1.58 -13.50 8.59
N PRO A 48 1.64 -14.04 7.36
CA PRO A 48 1.82 -15.47 7.11
C PRO A 48 3.01 -16.06 7.87
N LYS A 49 2.87 -17.31 8.35
CA LYS A 49 3.85 -17.93 9.26
C LYS A 49 5.20 -18.17 8.60
N GLU A 50 5.20 -18.34 7.29
CA GLU A 50 6.35 -18.60 6.42
C GLU A 50 7.29 -17.39 6.34
N LEU A 51 6.77 -16.19 6.56
CA LEU A 51 7.55 -14.96 6.60
C LEU A 51 8.15 -14.77 7.99
N ARG A 52 9.46 -14.49 8.05
CA ARG A 52 10.14 -14.22 9.31
C ARG A 52 9.85 -12.78 9.74
N LEU A 53 9.12 -12.59 10.83
CA LEU A 53 8.88 -11.26 11.40
C LEU A 53 10.19 -10.67 11.96
N VAL A 54 10.46 -9.40 11.63
CA VAL A 54 11.54 -8.63 12.25
C VAL A 54 11.00 -8.00 13.51
N GLU A 55 11.38 -8.53 14.66
CA GLU A 55 10.96 -8.05 15.97
C GLU A 55 12.17 -7.71 16.86
N ALA A 56 12.00 -6.69 17.70
CA ALA A 56 12.91 -6.34 18.77
C ALA A 56 12.08 -6.04 20.02
N PHE A 57 12.45 -6.65 21.16
CA PHE A 57 11.76 -6.49 22.44
C PHE A 57 10.24 -6.80 22.40
N GLY A 58 9.80 -7.72 21.53
CA GLY A 58 8.39 -8.07 21.37
C GLY A 58 7.58 -7.06 20.56
N TYR A 59 8.23 -6.13 19.86
CA TYR A 59 7.62 -5.18 18.94
C TYR A 59 8.23 -5.30 17.54
N THR A 60 7.46 -4.96 16.53
CA THR A 60 7.92 -4.79 15.13
C THR A 60 7.62 -3.36 14.68
N LEU A 61 8.28 -2.92 13.61
CA LEU A 61 7.99 -1.64 13.00
C LEU A 61 6.85 -1.82 11.99
N GLY A 62 5.72 -1.20 12.28
CA GLY A 62 4.59 -1.07 11.38
C GLY A 62 4.31 0.39 11.07
N GLY A 63 3.14 0.67 10.51
CA GLY A 63 2.69 2.03 10.26
C GLY A 63 1.55 2.09 9.27
N PHE A 64 1.25 3.29 8.78
CA PHE A 64 0.37 3.46 7.63
C PHE A 64 0.77 4.69 6.82
N PHE A 65 0.37 4.73 5.56
CA PHE A 65 0.45 5.92 4.72
C PHE A 65 -0.82 6.09 3.91
N LEU A 66 -1.17 7.35 3.63
CA LEU A 66 -2.33 7.74 2.83
C LEU A 66 -1.84 8.42 1.55
N ALA A 67 -2.32 7.93 0.41
CA ALA A 67 -2.04 8.50 -0.90
C ALA A 67 -3.35 8.87 -1.60
N ASN A 68 -3.39 10.05 -2.21
CA ASN A 68 -4.48 10.48 -3.08
C ASN A 68 -3.96 10.46 -4.52
N TYR A 69 -4.44 9.50 -5.31
CA TYR A 69 -4.08 9.38 -6.72
C TYR A 69 -5.08 10.13 -7.57
N GLU A 70 -4.62 11.15 -8.29
CA GLU A 70 -5.45 11.96 -9.19
C GLU A 70 -5.49 11.37 -10.61
N ASP A 71 -4.50 10.57 -10.99
CA ASP A 71 -4.40 9.90 -12.29
C ASP A 71 -3.75 8.52 -12.12
N SER A 72 -4.50 7.45 -12.42
CA SER A 72 -4.03 6.08 -12.37
C SER A 72 -4.74 5.20 -13.41
N PRO A 73 -4.23 3.99 -13.72
CA PRO A 73 -4.91 3.08 -14.64
C PRO A 73 -6.30 2.62 -14.19
N ALA A 74 -6.65 2.81 -12.91
CA ALA A 74 -7.97 2.50 -12.34
C ALA A 74 -8.85 3.75 -12.12
N GLY A 75 -8.38 4.94 -12.54
CA GLY A 75 -9.03 6.22 -12.23
C GLY A 75 -8.45 6.89 -10.98
N ALA A 76 -9.05 7.99 -10.54
CA ALA A 76 -8.66 8.66 -9.30
C ALA A 76 -9.17 7.85 -8.09
N PHE A 77 -8.36 7.69 -7.05
CA PHE A 77 -8.76 7.01 -5.82
C PHE A 77 -7.87 7.40 -4.63
N ASP A 78 -8.41 7.19 -3.42
CA ASP A 78 -7.66 7.30 -2.17
C ASP A 78 -7.16 5.92 -1.73
N GLU A 79 -5.87 5.81 -1.45
CA GLU A 79 -5.20 4.60 -0.97
C GLU A 79 -4.72 4.78 0.46
N LEU A 80 -5.27 4.01 1.38
CA LEU A 80 -4.72 3.85 2.73
C LEU A 80 -3.98 2.51 2.80
N VAL A 81 -2.71 2.60 3.10
CA VAL A 81 -1.84 1.44 3.20
C VAL A 81 -1.42 1.24 4.63
N VAL A 82 -1.73 0.07 5.21
CA VAL A 82 -1.35 -0.30 6.58
C VAL A 82 -0.24 -1.33 6.53
N ILE A 83 0.91 -1.01 7.12
CA ILE A 83 2.07 -1.88 7.23
C ILE A 83 1.96 -2.61 8.58
N ALA A 84 1.64 -3.91 8.54
CA ALA A 84 1.46 -4.72 9.74
C ALA A 84 2.79 -5.01 10.47
N GLY A 85 3.90 -5.06 9.74
CA GLY A 85 5.22 -5.31 10.29
C GLY A 85 6.29 -5.51 9.21
N LEU A 86 7.55 -5.38 9.61
CA LEU A 86 8.70 -5.70 8.75
C LEU A 86 8.95 -7.20 8.73
N VAL A 87 9.22 -7.75 7.55
CA VAL A 87 9.49 -9.17 7.36
C VAL A 87 10.82 -9.39 6.66
N TRP A 88 11.52 -10.43 7.04
CA TRP A 88 12.78 -10.79 6.43
C TRP A 88 12.60 -11.89 5.39
N SER A 89 13.12 -11.67 4.18
CA SER A 89 13.27 -12.68 3.13
C SER A 89 14.75 -12.94 2.88
N ARG A 90 15.12 -14.17 2.48
CA ARG A 90 16.51 -14.64 2.40
C ARG A 90 17.43 -13.77 1.54
N HIS A 91 16.87 -13.01 0.61
CA HIS A 91 17.62 -12.15 -0.31
C HIS A 91 17.33 -10.66 -0.15
N THR A 92 16.31 -10.25 0.64
CA THR A 92 15.89 -8.85 0.78
C THR A 92 15.14 -8.59 2.11
N SER A 93 15.33 -7.40 2.69
CA SER A 93 14.43 -6.87 3.72
C SER A 93 13.13 -6.44 3.05
N CYS A 94 11.99 -6.97 3.49
CA CYS A 94 10.68 -6.70 2.91
C CYS A 94 9.70 -6.19 3.98
N ALA A 95 8.60 -5.56 3.56
CA ALA A 95 7.51 -5.19 4.45
C ALA A 95 6.26 -5.97 4.05
N TYR A 96 5.48 -6.43 5.02
CA TYR A 96 4.16 -6.98 4.75
C TYR A 96 3.12 -5.88 4.89
N VAL A 97 2.32 -5.71 3.84
CA VAL A 97 1.46 -4.55 3.65
C VAL A 97 0.03 -5.00 3.38
N LEU A 98 -0.92 -4.36 4.04
CA LEU A 98 -2.35 -4.47 3.79
C LEU A 98 -2.80 -3.18 3.10
N ILE A 99 -3.36 -3.30 1.91
CA ILE A 99 -3.82 -2.16 1.10
C ILE A 99 -5.34 -2.07 1.21
N LEU A 100 -5.84 -0.88 1.54
CA LEU A 100 -7.25 -0.53 1.49
C LEU A 100 -7.41 0.64 0.52
N SER A 101 -8.15 0.44 -0.55
CA SER A 101 -8.43 1.47 -1.55
C SER A 101 -9.91 1.81 -1.53
N SER A 102 -10.24 3.10 -1.53
CA SER A 102 -11.60 3.61 -1.70
C SER A 102 -11.68 4.35 -3.02
N SER A 103 -12.66 3.99 -3.85
CA SER A 103 -13.00 4.66 -5.12
C SER A 103 -14.05 5.76 -4.90
#